data_AF-A0A397G192-F1
#
_entry.id   AF-A0A397G192-F1
#
_cell.length_a   1.000
_cell.length_b   1.000
_cell.length_c   1.000
_cell.angle_alpha   90.00
_cell.angle_beta   90.00
_cell.angle_gamma   90.00
#
_symmetry.space_group_name_H-M   'P 1'
#
loop_
_entity.id
_entity.type
_entity.pdbx_description
1 polymer ?
#
loop_
_entity_poly.entity_id
_entity_poly.type
_entity_poly.pdbx_seq_one_letter_code
_entity_poly.pdbx_strand_id
1 'polypeptide(L)'
;MTKRNKTKAILLSCGSLIPDLHYGPFSRDWWYSTTIENETLLVPIRLGMTIATTLNEQKFILRVIQGHSKNLQQPGYCCQAGTLSSSIEESCSTALTSLYQNIFQTKTKFSGPQELGFDDDSIVNQLLNGVLFRPFYIIVDKFRIFVYSLGKQDFASSFIYTHCKKRSLFVQTMEKSICKIKIYHKTILVTTFEGDTPTEVWKKTGILQKFDGFVLFGLNDNYIKKKLESRESPTC
;
A
#
# COMPACT_ATOMS: atom_id res chain seq x y z
N MET A 1 35.27 4.22 3.93
CA MET A 1 33.93 4.55 3.40
C MET A 1 34.11 5.44 2.18
N THR A 2 34.02 4.86 0.98
CA THR A 2 34.07 5.64 -0.27
C THR A 2 32.79 6.47 -0.38
N LYS A 3 32.94 7.78 -0.49
CA LYS A 3 31.86 8.74 -0.75
C LYS A 3 31.13 8.28 -2.01
N ARG A 4 29.86 7.91 -1.85
CA ARG A 4 28.99 7.44 -2.92
C ARG A 4 28.67 8.64 -3.82
N ASN A 5 29.18 8.66 -5.05
CA ASN A 5 28.71 9.57 -6.09
C ASN A 5 27.32 9.08 -6.55
N LYS A 6 26.28 9.33 -5.73
CA LYS A 6 24.88 9.06 -6.08
C LYS A 6 24.29 10.34 -6.66
N THR A 7 23.84 10.28 -7.90
CA THR A 7 22.98 11.33 -8.46
C THR A 7 21.57 11.15 -7.91
N LYS A 8 20.89 12.27 -7.62
CA LYS A 8 19.50 12.30 -7.15
C LYS A 8 18.60 11.47 -8.08
N ALA A 9 17.66 10.71 -7.51
CA ALA A 9 16.68 9.94 -8.30
C ALA A 9 15.82 10.90 -9.13
N ILE A 10 15.41 10.46 -10.32
CA ILE A 10 14.59 11.27 -11.25
C ILE A 10 13.34 10.47 -11.60
N LEU A 11 12.17 11.03 -11.30
CA LEU A 11 10.89 10.45 -11.72
C LEU A 11 10.71 10.67 -13.22
N LEU A 12 10.73 9.58 -14.00
CA LEU A 12 10.54 9.62 -15.46
C LEU A 12 9.05 9.52 -15.83
N SER A 13 8.28 8.77 -15.06
CA SER A 13 6.84 8.66 -15.21
C SER A 13 6.20 8.36 -13.85
N CYS A 14 5.15 9.11 -13.51
CA CYS A 14 4.38 8.85 -12.29
C CYS A 14 3.66 7.50 -12.34
N GLY A 15 3.31 6.98 -13.52
CA GLY A 15 2.41 5.83 -13.63
C GLY A 15 0.96 6.15 -13.26
N SER A 16 0.15 5.11 -13.15
CA SER A 16 -1.31 5.20 -13.00
C SER A 16 -1.80 4.72 -11.63
N LEU A 17 -2.79 5.44 -11.09
CA LEU A 17 -3.60 5.00 -9.97
C LEU A 17 -4.72 4.10 -10.50
N ILE A 18 -4.55 2.79 -10.36
CA ILE A 18 -5.57 1.80 -10.73
C ILE A 18 -6.51 1.59 -9.52
N PRO A 19 -7.83 1.84 -9.65
CA PRO A 19 -8.76 1.73 -8.52
C PRO A 19 -8.68 0.39 -7.77
N ASP A 20 -8.70 -0.73 -8.50
CA ASP A 20 -8.66 -2.07 -7.89
C ASP A 20 -7.36 -2.35 -7.12
N LEU A 21 -6.24 -1.79 -7.59
CA LEU A 21 -4.95 -1.95 -6.92
C LEU A 21 -4.80 -1.01 -5.73
N HIS A 22 -5.22 0.24 -5.86
CA HIS A 22 -4.94 1.29 -4.86
C HIS A 22 -6.06 1.46 -3.83
N TYR A 23 -7.26 0.97 -4.12
CA TYR A 23 -8.43 1.06 -3.24
C TYR A 23 -9.25 -0.24 -3.22
N GLY A 24 -8.68 -1.37 -3.66
CA GLY A 24 -9.28 -2.69 -3.52
C GLY A 24 -8.84 -3.45 -2.25
N PRO A 25 -9.23 -4.73 -2.12
CA PRO A 25 -8.94 -5.58 -0.96
C PRO A 25 -7.45 -5.61 -0.56
N PHE A 26 -6.55 -5.66 -1.54
CA PHE A 26 -5.10 -5.78 -1.34
C PHE A 26 -4.36 -4.44 -1.39
N SER A 27 -5.10 -3.33 -1.39
CA SER A 27 -4.54 -1.98 -1.57
C SER A 27 -3.46 -1.60 -0.58
N ARG A 28 -3.49 -2.16 0.63
CA ARG A 28 -2.44 -1.96 1.64
C ARG A 28 -1.00 -2.17 1.14
N ASP A 29 -0.81 -3.01 0.12
CA ASP A 29 0.50 -3.31 -0.46
C ASP A 29 0.91 -2.34 -1.58
N TRP A 30 -0.02 -1.49 -2.05
CA TRP A 30 0.17 -0.47 -3.09
C TRP A 30 0.40 0.94 -2.51
N TRP A 31 0.57 1.06 -1.19
CA TRP A 31 0.89 2.31 -0.52
C TRP A 31 2.12 2.16 0.37
N TYR A 32 3.11 3.03 0.16
CA TYR A 32 4.32 3.08 0.94
C TYR A 32 4.21 4.12 2.05
N SER A 33 4.59 3.75 3.28
CA SER A 33 4.63 4.67 4.42
C SER A 33 5.96 5.41 4.42
N THR A 34 5.93 6.73 4.27
CA THR A 34 7.11 7.59 4.38
C THR A 34 6.87 8.69 5.40
N THR A 35 7.95 9.35 5.83
CA THR A 35 7.89 10.50 6.73
C THR A 35 8.49 11.69 6.01
N ILE A 36 7.68 12.72 5.78
CA ILE A 36 8.11 14.01 5.22
C ILE A 36 7.70 15.09 6.21
N GLU A 37 8.61 16.03 6.49
CA GLU A 37 8.35 17.14 7.41
C GLU A 37 7.81 16.70 8.79
N ASN A 38 8.27 15.54 9.29
CA ASN A 38 7.83 14.87 10.52
C ASN A 38 6.40 14.32 10.52
N GLU A 39 5.69 14.36 9.39
CA GLU A 39 4.39 13.71 9.23
C GLU A 39 4.55 12.36 8.52
N THR A 40 3.98 11.31 9.13
CA THR A 40 3.90 9.99 8.47
C THR A 40 2.73 10.00 7.48
N LEU A 41 3.03 9.76 6.21
CA LEU A 41 2.03 9.73 5.14
C LEU A 41 2.18 8.50 4.26
N LEU A 42 1.09 8.16 3.57
CA LEU A 42 1.05 7.08 2.61
C LEU A 42 1.15 7.63 1.19
N VAL A 43 2.16 7.17 0.47
CA VAL A 43 2.44 7.52 -0.93
C VAL A 43 2.07 6.34 -1.82
N PRO A 44 1.35 6.55 -2.93
CA PRO A 44 0.96 5.45 -3.79
C PRO A 44 2.16 4.91 -4.57
N ILE A 45 2.27 3.59 -4.63
CA ILE A 45 3.18 2.87 -5.52
C ILE A 45 2.43 2.68 -6.84
N ARG A 46 2.50 3.65 -7.75
CA ARG A 46 1.65 3.65 -8.96
C ARG A 46 2.07 2.60 -9.98
N LEU A 47 1.10 2.00 -10.67
CA LEU A 47 1.38 1.03 -11.73
C LEU A 47 2.08 1.71 -12.92
N GLY A 48 3.20 1.17 -13.38
CA GLY A 48 4.00 1.77 -14.45
C GLY A 48 4.88 2.94 -14.00
N MET A 49 4.91 3.26 -12.70
CA MET A 49 5.85 4.24 -12.13
C MET A 49 7.27 3.89 -12.55
N THR A 50 7.98 4.87 -13.11
CA THR A 50 9.33 4.68 -13.68
C THR A 50 10.29 5.72 -13.12
N ILE A 51 11.42 5.27 -12.57
CA ILE A 51 12.44 6.13 -11.96
C ILE A 51 13.81 5.83 -12.56
N ALA A 52 14.59 6.88 -12.80
CA ALA A 52 16.01 6.76 -13.13
C ALA A 52 16.88 7.09 -11.91
N THR A 53 17.89 6.27 -11.68
CA THR A 53 18.98 6.56 -10.73
C THR A 53 20.31 6.26 -11.41
N THR A 54 21.36 7.02 -11.10
CA THR A 54 22.70 6.77 -11.64
C THR A 54 23.60 6.29 -10.51
N LEU A 55 24.14 5.08 -10.69
CA LEU A 55 24.98 4.41 -9.71
C LEU A 55 26.25 3.93 -10.41
N ASN A 56 27.41 4.37 -9.90
CA ASN A 56 28.71 4.05 -10.51
C ASN A 56 28.74 4.40 -12.00
N GLU A 57 28.32 5.62 -12.34
CA GLU A 57 28.24 6.16 -13.71
C GLU A 57 27.27 5.42 -14.66
N GLN A 58 26.67 4.32 -14.22
CA GLN A 58 25.66 3.59 -14.96
C GLN A 58 24.26 4.07 -14.59
N LYS A 59 23.44 4.38 -15.60
CA LYS A 59 22.03 4.69 -15.43
C LYS A 59 21.23 3.39 -15.26
N PHE A 60 20.40 3.37 -14.23
CA PHE A 60 19.43 2.32 -13.93
C PHE A 60 18.01 2.89 -14.05
N ILE A 61 17.13 2.15 -14.70
CA ILE A 61 15.71 2.47 -14.83
C ILE A 61 14.92 1.44 -14.03
N LEU A 62 14.27 1.90 -12.97
CA LEU A 62 13.38 1.12 -12.11
C LEU A 62 11.96 1.28 -12.58
N ARG A 63 11.20 0.17 -12.67
CA ARG A 63 9.79 0.18 -13.06
C ARG A 63 8.96 -0.63 -12.08
N VAL A 64 7.80 -0.08 -11.74
CA VAL A 64 6.75 -0.75 -10.99
C VAL A 64 5.79 -1.43 -11.96
N ILE A 65 5.52 -2.70 -11.73
CA ILE A 65 4.55 -3.50 -12.49
C ILE A 65 3.59 -4.22 -11.55
N GLN A 66 2.54 -4.81 -12.10
CA GLN A 66 1.58 -5.59 -11.33
C GLN A 66 2.06 -7.02 -11.16
N GLY A 67 2.18 -7.46 -9.92
CA GLY A 67 2.47 -8.83 -9.56
C GLY A 67 3.95 -9.22 -9.66
N HIS A 68 4.29 -10.27 -8.94
CA HIS A 68 5.56 -10.98 -9.02
C HIS A 68 5.33 -12.47 -8.75
N SER A 69 6.37 -13.29 -8.87
CA SER A 69 6.28 -14.76 -8.80
C SER A 69 5.60 -15.32 -7.53
N LYS A 70 5.65 -14.59 -6.41
CA LYS A 70 5.04 -15.04 -5.14
C LYS A 70 3.62 -14.50 -4.93
N ASN A 71 3.28 -13.36 -5.51
CA ASN A 71 1.98 -12.71 -5.33
C ASN A 71 1.62 -11.79 -6.50
N LEU A 72 0.51 -12.09 -7.17
CA LEU A 72 0.01 -11.32 -8.32
C LEU A 72 -0.75 -10.05 -7.93
N GLN A 73 -1.12 -9.91 -6.65
CA GLN A 73 -1.87 -8.75 -6.13
C GLN A 73 -0.96 -7.68 -5.53
N GLN A 74 0.35 -7.93 -5.46
CA GLN A 74 1.34 -7.00 -4.92
C GLN A 74 2.12 -6.31 -6.04
N PRO A 75 2.73 -5.14 -5.78
CA PRO A 75 3.67 -4.55 -6.73
C PRO A 75 4.83 -5.49 -7.02
N GLY A 76 5.16 -5.64 -8.30
CA GLY A 76 6.42 -6.21 -8.76
C GLY A 76 7.36 -5.10 -9.20
N TYR A 77 8.66 -5.36 -9.14
CA TYR A 77 9.69 -4.39 -9.49
C TYR A 77 10.68 -5.01 -10.45
N CYS A 78 11.03 -4.29 -11.51
CA CYS A 78 12.15 -4.65 -12.37
C CYS A 78 13.09 -3.47 -12.57
N CYS A 79 14.33 -3.78 -12.92
CA CYS A 79 15.38 -2.81 -13.16
C CYS A 79 16.02 -3.07 -14.53
N GLN A 80 16.40 -2.02 -15.23
CA GLN A 80 17.12 -2.09 -16.51
C GLN A 80 18.34 -1.16 -16.48
N ALA A 81 19.45 -1.61 -17.05
CA ALA A 81 20.66 -0.83 -17.28
C ALA A 81 21.21 -1.14 -18.67
N GLY A 82 21.04 -0.20 -19.61
CA GLY A 82 21.33 -0.43 -21.02
C GLY A 82 20.47 -1.56 -21.58
N THR A 83 21.13 -2.61 -22.08
CA THR A 83 20.48 -3.82 -22.64
C THR A 83 20.20 -4.91 -21.59
N LEU A 84 20.71 -4.76 -20.37
CA LEU A 84 20.55 -5.74 -19.30
C LEU A 84 19.35 -5.40 -18.43
N SER A 85 18.62 -6.42 -18.00
CA SER A 85 17.44 -6.29 -17.14
C SER A 85 17.45 -7.33 -16.02
N SER A 86 16.87 -6.97 -14.88
CA SER A 86 16.56 -7.92 -13.82
C SER A 86 15.32 -8.75 -14.17
N SER A 87 15.15 -9.87 -13.48
CA SER A 87 13.83 -10.49 -13.27
C SER A 87 12.87 -9.53 -12.58
N ILE A 88 11.59 -9.91 -12.59
CA ILE A 88 10.55 -9.26 -11.79
C ILE A 88 10.67 -9.75 -10.35
N GLU A 89 10.96 -8.81 -9.44
CA GLU A 89 11.22 -9.10 -8.05
C GLU A 89 10.11 -8.54 -7.13
N GLU A 90 10.04 -9.10 -5.93
CA GLU A 90 9.12 -8.65 -4.87
C GLU A 90 9.47 -7.30 -4.26
N SER A 91 10.70 -6.80 -4.51
CA SER A 91 11.13 -5.51 -4.02
C SER A 91 12.07 -4.80 -5.01
N CYS A 92 11.97 -3.48 -5.04
CA CYS A 92 12.89 -2.63 -5.79
C CYS A 92 14.35 -2.83 -5.35
N SER A 93 14.58 -3.07 -4.05
CA SER A 93 15.92 -3.35 -3.51
C SER A 93 16.54 -4.57 -4.18
N THR A 94 15.77 -5.66 -4.30
CA THR A 94 16.22 -6.91 -4.92
C THR A 94 16.47 -6.71 -6.42
N ALA A 95 15.51 -6.13 -7.15
CA ALA A 95 15.65 -5.91 -8.60
C ALA A 95 16.91 -5.12 -8.95
N LEU A 96 17.13 -4.01 -8.24
CA LEU A 96 18.30 -3.15 -8.45
C LEU A 96 19.60 -3.82 -8.01
N THR A 97 19.61 -4.39 -6.81
CA THR A 97 20.80 -5.02 -6.24
C THR A 97 21.26 -6.19 -7.11
N SER A 98 20.36 -7.08 -7.50
CA SER A 98 20.70 -8.24 -8.34
C SER A 98 21.29 -7.82 -9.68
N LEU A 99 20.70 -6.82 -10.34
CA LEU A 99 21.24 -6.32 -11.61
C LEU A 99 22.58 -5.61 -11.45
N TYR A 100 22.73 -4.77 -10.42
CA TYR A 100 23.98 -4.07 -10.15
C TYR A 100 25.12 -5.04 -9.85
N GLN A 101 24.87 -6.08 -9.05
CA GLN A 101 25.86 -7.09 -8.73
C GLN A 101 26.25 -7.91 -9.96
N ASN A 102 25.30 -8.21 -10.86
CA ASN A 102 25.60 -8.86 -12.14
C ASN A 102 26.51 -8.00 -13.02
N ILE A 103 26.25 -6.69 -13.12
CA ILE A 103 27.04 -5.78 -13.97
C ILE A 103 28.44 -5.56 -13.41
N PHE A 104 28.55 -5.27 -12.11
CA PHE A 104 29.81 -4.81 -11.50
C PHE A 104 30.54 -5.87 -10.69
N GLN A 105 29.98 -7.09 -10.58
CA GLN A 105 30.59 -8.20 -9.84
C GLN A 105 30.92 -7.84 -8.38
N THR A 106 30.02 -7.11 -7.72
CA THR A 106 30.16 -6.68 -6.32
C THR A 106 29.10 -7.30 -5.41
N LYS A 107 29.18 -7.05 -4.10
CA LYS A 107 28.15 -7.42 -3.11
C LYS A 107 27.34 -6.23 -2.59
N THR A 108 27.43 -5.08 -3.26
CA THR A 108 26.74 -3.85 -2.86
C THR A 108 25.23 -4.07 -2.84
N LYS A 109 24.54 -3.48 -1.85
CA LYS A 109 23.08 -3.52 -1.71
C LYS A 109 22.52 -2.12 -1.69
N PHE A 110 21.29 -1.97 -2.18
CA PHE A 110 20.60 -0.69 -2.24
C PHE A 110 19.24 -0.74 -1.55
N SER A 111 18.85 0.41 -0.99
CA SER A 111 17.52 0.60 -0.40
C SER A 111 16.53 0.99 -1.49
N GLY A 112 15.65 0.07 -1.88
CA GLY A 112 14.60 0.28 -2.87
C GLY A 112 13.80 1.55 -2.64
N PRO A 113 13.25 1.81 -1.43
CA PRO A 113 12.52 3.06 -1.16
C PRO A 113 13.32 4.34 -1.43
N GLN A 114 14.61 4.37 -1.10
CA GLN A 114 15.48 5.52 -1.36
C GLN A 114 15.86 5.66 -2.84
N GLU A 115 15.92 4.54 -3.56
CA GLU A 115 16.16 4.56 -5.01
C GLU A 115 14.87 4.85 -5.80
N LEU A 116 13.71 4.64 -5.18
CA LEU A 116 12.40 5.10 -5.66
C LEU A 116 12.07 6.54 -5.25
N GLY A 117 12.98 7.25 -4.56
CA GLY A 117 12.78 8.65 -4.18
C GLY A 117 11.63 8.87 -3.19
N PHE A 118 11.31 7.89 -2.35
CA PHE A 118 10.31 8.08 -1.28
C PHE A 118 10.82 8.93 -0.11
N ASP A 119 12.11 9.28 -0.12
CA ASP A 119 12.78 10.25 0.74
C ASP A 119 12.98 11.62 0.06
N ASP A 120 12.38 11.85 -1.12
CA ASP A 120 12.47 13.09 -1.88
C ASP A 120 11.11 13.75 -2.02
N ASP A 121 10.95 14.89 -1.35
CA ASP A 121 9.68 15.64 -1.30
C ASP A 121 9.16 16.01 -2.69
N SER A 122 10.06 16.29 -3.66
CA SER A 122 9.64 16.62 -5.03
C SER A 122 9.00 15.43 -5.74
N ILE A 123 9.57 14.23 -5.56
CA ILE A 123 9.03 13.00 -6.15
C ILE A 123 7.74 12.63 -5.43
N VAL A 124 7.72 12.70 -4.09
CA VAL A 124 6.52 12.37 -3.33
C VAL A 124 5.36 13.30 -3.67
N ASN A 125 5.59 14.62 -3.76
CA ASN A 125 4.56 15.57 -4.17
C ASN A 125 4.00 15.27 -5.57
N GLN A 126 4.85 14.86 -6.52
CA GLN A 126 4.40 14.43 -7.84
C GLN A 126 3.56 13.15 -7.80
N LEU A 127 3.95 12.18 -6.96
CA LEU A 127 3.20 10.93 -6.77
C LEU A 127 1.88 11.12 -6.00
N LEU A 128 1.76 12.20 -5.23
CA LEU A 128 0.52 12.57 -4.54
C LEU A 128 -0.41 13.43 -5.41
N ASN A 129 0.09 14.05 -6.47
CA ASN A 129 -0.73 14.88 -7.36
C ASN A 129 -1.86 14.05 -8.00
N GLY A 130 -3.10 14.52 -7.88
CA GLY A 130 -4.30 13.83 -8.37
C GLY A 130 -4.81 12.69 -7.47
N VAL A 131 -4.22 12.48 -6.28
CA VAL A 131 -4.75 11.53 -5.28
C VAL A 131 -5.90 12.19 -4.52
N LEU A 132 -7.14 11.79 -4.82
CA LEU A 132 -8.34 12.34 -4.18
C LEU A 132 -8.53 11.88 -2.74
N PHE A 133 -8.16 10.63 -2.45
CA PHE A 133 -8.25 10.05 -1.12
C PHE A 133 -6.93 9.36 -0.78
N ARG A 134 -6.34 9.75 0.33
CA ARG A 134 -5.16 9.09 0.88
C ARG A 134 -5.60 8.12 1.96
N PRO A 135 -5.33 6.81 1.79
CA PRO A 135 -5.51 5.85 2.87
C PRO A 135 -4.69 6.23 4.08
N PHE A 136 -5.10 5.73 5.24
CA PHE A 136 -4.41 5.97 6.50
C PHE A 136 -4.57 4.76 7.42
N TYR A 137 -3.72 4.72 8.43
CA TYR A 137 -3.79 3.71 9.46
C TYR A 137 -4.43 4.29 10.72
N ILE A 138 -5.27 3.50 11.36
CA ILE A 138 -5.71 3.72 12.74
C ILE A 138 -5.25 2.53 13.59
N ILE A 139 -5.16 2.76 14.90
CA ILE A 139 -4.79 1.71 15.86
C ILE A 139 -5.98 1.45 16.78
N VAL A 140 -6.45 0.21 16.80
CA VAL A 140 -7.52 -0.26 17.67
C VAL A 140 -6.99 -1.45 18.46
N ASP A 141 -6.75 -1.27 19.77
CA ASP A 141 -6.01 -2.23 20.59
C ASP A 141 -4.66 -2.57 19.92
N LYS A 142 -4.49 -3.82 19.46
CA LYS A 142 -3.30 -4.28 18.73
C LYS A 142 -3.47 -4.31 17.21
N PHE A 143 -4.64 -3.93 16.70
CA PHE A 143 -4.94 -3.98 15.27
C PHE A 143 -4.53 -2.68 14.60
N ARG A 144 -3.65 -2.81 13.62
CA ARG A 144 -3.33 -1.74 12.68
C ARG A 144 -4.29 -1.84 11.50
N ILE A 145 -5.35 -1.04 11.53
CA ILE A 145 -6.42 -1.03 10.52
C ILE A 145 -6.07 -0.03 9.43
N PHE A 146 -6.04 -0.50 8.18
CA PHE A 146 -5.81 0.27 6.97
C PHE A 146 -7.14 0.71 6.39
N VAL A 147 -7.42 2.01 6.37
CA VAL A 147 -8.67 2.59 5.88
C VAL A 147 -8.41 3.15 4.49
N TYR A 148 -9.09 2.60 3.48
CA TYR A 148 -8.83 2.92 2.07
C TYR A 148 -10.08 3.39 1.30
N SER A 149 -11.26 3.34 1.92
CA SER A 149 -12.44 4.06 1.45
C SER A 149 -13.18 4.67 2.63
N LEU A 150 -13.56 5.93 2.47
CA LEU A 150 -14.33 6.69 3.44
C LEU A 150 -15.24 7.65 2.66
N GLY A 151 -16.52 7.36 2.61
CA GLY A 151 -17.58 8.13 1.96
C GLY A 151 -18.85 8.13 2.83
N LYS A 152 -19.90 8.84 2.38
CA LYS A 152 -21.15 8.96 3.15
C LYS A 152 -21.85 7.62 3.37
N GLN A 153 -21.81 6.75 2.37
CA GLN A 153 -22.46 5.43 2.39
C GLN A 153 -21.49 4.27 2.11
N ASP A 154 -20.23 4.60 1.84
CA ASP A 154 -19.20 3.65 1.46
C ASP A 154 -18.04 3.75 2.44
N PHE A 155 -17.70 2.65 3.09
CA PHE A 155 -16.54 2.54 3.96
C PHE A 155 -15.81 1.26 3.64
N ALA A 156 -14.47 1.32 3.58
CA ALA A 156 -13.67 0.12 3.41
C ALA A 156 -12.39 0.20 4.22
N SER A 157 -12.13 -0.86 4.97
CA SER A 157 -10.92 -1.02 5.75
C SER A 157 -10.41 -2.45 5.72
N SER A 158 -9.14 -2.65 6.04
CA SER A 158 -8.58 -3.97 6.15
C SER A 158 -7.53 -4.05 7.25
N PHE A 159 -7.36 -5.25 7.82
CA PHE A 159 -6.29 -5.50 8.77
C PHE A 159 -5.85 -6.96 8.72
N ILE A 160 -4.69 -7.21 9.32
CA ILE A 160 -4.12 -8.55 9.39
C ILE A 160 -4.43 -9.15 10.76
N TYR A 161 -4.95 -10.37 10.75
CA TYR A 161 -5.16 -11.14 11.97
C TYR A 161 -4.95 -12.64 11.70
N THR A 162 -4.58 -13.38 12.73
CA THR A 162 -4.38 -14.83 12.64
C THR A 162 -5.73 -15.54 12.74
N HIS A 163 -6.17 -16.14 11.64
CA HIS A 163 -7.39 -16.93 11.54
C HIS A 163 -7.05 -18.38 11.18
N CYS A 164 -7.57 -19.36 11.93
CA CYS A 164 -7.25 -20.78 11.75
C CYS A 164 -5.74 -21.08 11.65
N LYS A 165 -4.94 -20.47 12.54
CA LYS A 165 -3.46 -20.56 12.59
C LYS A 165 -2.75 -20.03 11.33
N LYS A 166 -3.44 -19.33 10.45
CA LYS A 166 -2.88 -18.69 9.25
C LYS A 166 -2.97 -17.17 9.38
N ARG A 167 -1.95 -16.48 8.87
CA ARG A 167 -1.98 -15.02 8.75
C ARG A 167 -2.96 -14.66 7.64
N SER A 168 -4.02 -13.92 7.99
CA SER A 168 -5.15 -13.67 7.11
C SER A 168 -5.43 -12.19 6.99
N LEU A 169 -5.92 -11.79 5.82
CA LEU A 169 -6.36 -10.43 5.56
C LEU A 169 -7.88 -10.39 5.76
N PHE A 170 -8.30 -9.53 6.69
CA PHE A 170 -9.70 -9.21 6.92
C PHE A 170 -9.99 -7.94 6.14
N VAL A 171 -10.98 -8.00 5.25
CA VAL A 171 -11.46 -6.88 4.46
C VAL A 171 -12.88 -6.59 4.89
N GLN A 172 -13.10 -5.39 5.40
CA GLN A 172 -14.37 -4.90 5.92
C GLN A 172 -14.89 -3.86 4.94
N THR A 173 -16.11 -4.04 4.47
CA THR A 173 -16.78 -3.03 3.66
C THR A 173 -18.16 -2.72 4.23
N MET A 174 -18.59 -1.48 4.08
CA MET A 174 -19.95 -1.04 4.29
C MET A 174 -20.33 -0.32 3.01
N GLU A 175 -21.34 -0.83 2.32
CA GLU A 175 -21.88 -0.24 1.09
C GLU A 175 -23.39 -0.13 1.30
N LYS A 176 -23.89 1.11 1.31
CA LYS A 176 -25.28 1.42 1.65
C LYS A 176 -25.62 0.92 3.07
N SER A 177 -26.46 -0.11 3.17
CA SER A 177 -26.93 -0.69 4.42
C SER A 177 -26.38 -2.10 4.68
N ILE A 178 -25.40 -2.56 3.89
CA ILE A 178 -24.83 -3.91 4.02
C ILE A 178 -23.37 -3.82 4.44
N CYS A 179 -23.05 -4.46 5.56
CA CYS A 179 -21.70 -4.67 6.05
C CYS A 179 -21.21 -6.05 5.62
N LYS A 180 -20.00 -6.12 5.06
CA LYS A 180 -19.36 -7.37 4.66
C LYS A 180 -18.00 -7.53 5.31
N ILE A 181 -17.68 -8.77 5.69
CA ILE A 181 -16.33 -9.17 6.11
C ILE A 181 -15.89 -10.29 5.17
N LYS A 182 -14.84 -10.04 4.40
CA LYS A 182 -14.17 -11.04 3.58
C LYS A 182 -12.84 -11.42 4.22
N ILE A 183 -12.59 -12.71 4.36
CA ILE A 183 -11.33 -13.23 4.93
C ILE A 183 -10.53 -13.90 3.81
N TYR A 184 -9.29 -13.44 3.61
CA TYR A 184 -8.38 -13.97 2.62
C TYR A 184 -7.19 -14.69 3.28
N HIS A 185 -6.84 -15.86 2.75
CA HIS A 185 -5.55 -16.51 3.01
C HIS A 185 -4.64 -16.25 1.82
N LYS A 186 -3.56 -15.49 2.02
CA LYS A 186 -2.77 -14.90 0.92
C LYS A 186 -3.70 -14.06 0.02
N THR A 187 -4.02 -14.56 -1.18
CA THR A 187 -4.90 -13.91 -2.15
C THR A 187 -6.23 -14.67 -2.36
N ILE A 188 -6.41 -15.82 -1.71
CA ILE A 188 -7.57 -16.68 -1.90
C ILE A 188 -8.64 -16.28 -0.88
N LEU A 189 -9.86 -15.96 -1.37
CA LEU A 189 -11.02 -15.71 -0.54
C LEU A 189 -11.46 -17.03 0.13
N VAL A 190 -11.54 -17.02 1.46
CA VAL A 190 -11.87 -18.20 2.27
C VAL A 190 -13.33 -18.18 2.67
N THR A 191 -13.81 -17.02 3.11
CA THR A 191 -15.18 -16.87 3.55
C THR A 191 -15.62 -15.40 3.48
N THR A 192 -16.92 -15.21 3.40
CA THR A 192 -17.60 -13.93 3.40
C THR A 192 -18.74 -13.99 4.41
N PHE A 193 -18.81 -12.99 5.28
CA PHE A 193 -19.94 -12.76 6.16
C PHE A 193 -20.63 -11.47 5.74
N GLU A 194 -21.96 -11.43 5.84
CA GLU A 194 -22.77 -10.25 5.55
C GLU A 194 -23.74 -10.00 6.71
N GLY A 195 -24.05 -8.74 6.99
CA GLY A 195 -25.04 -8.31 7.98
C GLY A 195 -25.39 -6.85 7.79
N ASP A 196 -26.43 -6.39 8.46
CA ASP A 196 -26.95 -5.02 8.27
C ASP A 196 -26.13 -3.99 9.06
N THR A 197 -25.40 -4.45 10.09
CA THR A 197 -24.54 -3.59 10.92
C THR A 197 -23.15 -4.20 11.14
N PRO A 198 -22.12 -3.38 11.44
CA PRO A 198 -20.79 -3.85 11.81
C PRO A 198 -20.82 -4.89 12.95
N THR A 199 -21.64 -4.66 13.97
CA THR A 199 -21.76 -5.56 15.13
C THR A 199 -22.42 -6.88 14.75
N GLU A 200 -23.45 -6.87 13.90
CA GLU A 200 -24.09 -8.10 13.44
C GLU A 200 -23.14 -8.97 12.60
N VAL A 201 -22.47 -8.36 11.61
CA VAL A 201 -21.55 -9.12 10.74
C VAL A 201 -20.37 -9.69 11.53
N TRP A 202 -19.83 -8.95 12.51
CA TRP A 202 -18.78 -9.47 13.38
C TRP A 202 -19.24 -10.61 14.28
N LYS A 203 -20.46 -10.55 14.83
CA LYS A 203 -21.03 -11.67 15.60
C LYS A 203 -21.10 -12.96 14.77
N LYS A 204 -21.49 -12.85 13.49
CA LYS A 204 -21.55 -14.00 12.56
C LYS A 204 -20.20 -14.66 12.31
N THR A 205 -19.09 -13.92 12.43
CA THR A 205 -17.74 -14.49 12.26
C THR A 205 -17.37 -15.49 13.37
N GLY A 206 -17.99 -15.41 14.54
CA GLY A 206 -17.64 -16.25 15.70
C GLY A 206 -16.29 -15.95 16.33
N ILE A 207 -15.52 -14.97 15.82
CA ILE A 207 -14.18 -14.62 16.30
C ILE A 207 -14.14 -13.16 16.75
N LEU A 208 -13.11 -12.79 17.53
CA LEU A 208 -12.92 -11.43 18.04
C LEU A 208 -14.15 -10.86 18.78
N GLN A 209 -15.03 -11.71 19.31
CA GLN A 209 -16.32 -11.35 19.91
C GLN A 209 -16.21 -10.43 21.14
N LYS A 210 -15.01 -10.29 21.71
CA LYS A 210 -14.75 -9.33 22.80
C LYS A 210 -14.77 -7.86 22.35
N PHE A 211 -14.70 -7.60 21.05
CA PHE A 211 -14.73 -6.25 20.49
C PHE A 211 -16.12 -5.94 19.92
N ASP A 212 -16.52 -4.68 20.06
CA ASP A 212 -17.66 -4.15 19.30
C ASP A 212 -17.32 -4.05 17.81
N GLY A 213 -18.31 -4.30 16.95
CA GLY A 213 -18.10 -4.33 15.50
C GLY A 213 -17.74 -2.96 14.92
N PHE A 214 -18.29 -1.87 15.46
CA PHE A 214 -17.93 -0.52 15.02
C PHE A 214 -16.50 -0.17 15.42
N VAL A 215 -16.02 -0.69 16.55
CA VAL A 215 -14.61 -0.59 16.96
C VAL A 215 -13.69 -1.31 15.97
N LEU A 216 -14.01 -2.55 15.57
CA LEU A 216 -13.19 -3.31 14.61
C LEU A 216 -13.24 -2.76 13.17
N PHE A 217 -14.36 -2.17 12.77
CA PHE A 217 -14.42 -1.44 11.49
C PHE A 217 -13.53 -0.18 11.53
N GLY A 218 -13.36 0.42 12.70
CA GLY A 218 -12.67 1.69 12.89
C GLY A 218 -13.61 2.89 13.00
N LEU A 219 -14.92 2.71 12.89
CA LEU A 219 -15.91 3.78 12.87
C LEU A 219 -15.99 4.56 14.20
N ASN A 220 -15.53 3.95 15.30
CA ASN A 220 -15.47 4.62 16.59
C ASN A 220 -14.25 5.54 16.77
N ASP A 221 -13.30 5.52 15.84
CA ASP A 221 -12.10 6.36 15.87
C ASP A 221 -12.43 7.85 15.67
N ASN A 222 -11.88 8.71 16.53
CA ASN A 222 -12.16 10.15 16.52
C ASN A 222 -11.73 10.85 15.22
N TYR A 223 -10.65 10.38 14.58
CA TYR A 223 -10.19 10.94 13.32
C TYR A 223 -11.13 10.56 12.18
N ILE A 224 -11.65 9.33 12.17
CA ILE A 224 -12.69 8.91 11.21
C ILE A 224 -13.98 9.70 11.40
N LYS A 225 -14.48 9.83 12.64
CA LYS A 225 -15.72 10.58 12.92
C LYS A 225 -15.64 12.01 12.41
N LYS A 226 -14.56 12.73 12.73
CA LYS A 226 -14.31 14.08 12.24
C LYS A 226 -14.31 14.17 10.71
N LYS A 227 -13.70 13.19 10.03
CA LYS A 227 -13.68 13.15 8.55
C LYS A 227 -15.04 12.85 7.92
N LEU A 228 -15.90 12.10 8.61
CA LEU A 228 -17.27 11.84 8.16
C LEU A 228 -18.13 13.10 8.35
N GLU A 229 -18.08 13.70 9.54
CA GLU A 229 -18.80 14.95 9.87
C GLU A 229 -18.44 16.09 8.92
N SER A 230 -17.15 16.28 8.61
CA SER A 230 -16.71 17.33 7.67
C SER A 230 -17.25 17.16 6.24
N ARG A 231 -17.75 15.97 5.90
CA ARG A 231 -18.35 15.65 4.60
C ARG A 231 -19.89 15.74 4.63
N GLU A 232 -20.48 15.82 5.82
CA GLU A 232 -21.92 16.00 6.02
C GLU A 232 -22.34 17.47 5.93
N SER A 233 -21.43 18.41 6.20
CA SER A 233 -21.67 19.83 5.95
C SER A 233 -22.01 20.06 4.47
N PRO A 234 -23.20 20.61 4.14
CA PRO A 234 -23.48 21.05 2.79
C PRO A 234 -22.47 22.14 2.44
N THR A 235 -21.86 22.05 1.26
CA THR A 235 -21.31 23.23 0.60
C THR A 235 -22.49 24.17 0.39
N CYS A 236 -22.61 25.20 1.24
CA CYS A 236 -23.50 26.33 1.02
C CYS A 236 -23.11 27.08 -0.26
#